data_AF-A0A1Y4G140-F1
#
_entry.id   AF-A0A1Y4G140-F1
#
_cell.length_a   1.000
_cell.length_b   1.000
_cell.length_c   1.000
_cell.angle_alpha   90.00
_cell.angle_beta   90.00
_cell.angle_gamma   90.00
#
_symmetry.space_group_name_H-M   'P 1'
#
loop_
_entity.id
_entity.type
_entity.pdbx_description
1 polymer ?
#
loop_
_entity_poly.entity_id
_entity_poly.type
_entity_poly.pdbx_seq_one_letter_code
_entity_poly.pdbx_strand_id
1 'polypeptide(L)'
;MPAASGVLRRSSRCALPVGLRRYNGAHRIWGAGAAGCPRRLGKGLAEGEGRRIVGGSIAIVTDTNSGIMRAEADALGVHVVPMPFVVDGVECFEGVNLEAPAFYARLADGADIVTSQPSIVDLGKLWVEVLEAHDELPYLPMSSGLSGSCETARALAEQHFPGRVHVVDNQRISVTQREAVLDALRWIAEGRTAAETVALLERTKLDASIYLMVDTLDYLRKGGRITPAVASIGSLLKIKPVLQIQGDKLDAFSVSKSFKAAKRTMLRALAIDVENRFGGVGNVHLYVAHTNRDDDAAAFADEVRAHFSSDDVYVDRLPLSIACHVGPGALGIGCTKRQFETC
;
A
#
# COMPACT_ATOMS: atom_id res chain seq x y z
N MET A 1 52.70 42.79 -8.15
CA MET A 1 52.69 43.22 -9.57
C MET A 1 52.47 42.00 -10.45
N PRO A 2 51.79 42.04 -11.62
CA PRO A 2 50.69 42.90 -12.07
C PRO A 2 49.45 42.14 -12.65
N ALA A 3 48.35 42.89 -12.75
CA ALA A 3 47.32 42.98 -13.81
C ALA A 3 46.24 41.91 -14.14
N ALA A 4 45.09 42.50 -14.51
CA ALA A 4 44.02 42.07 -15.44
C ALA A 4 42.77 41.42 -14.80
N SER A 5 41.70 42.18 -14.52
CA SER A 5 40.61 42.63 -15.42
C SER A 5 39.55 41.56 -15.71
N GLY A 6 38.31 41.82 -15.29
CA GLY A 6 37.15 40.98 -15.59
C GLY A 6 35.84 41.61 -15.12
N VAL A 7 35.30 42.50 -15.94
CA VAL A 7 33.99 43.16 -15.80
C VAL A 7 32.87 42.13 -16.03
N LEU A 8 31.79 42.15 -15.25
CA LEU A 8 30.40 42.18 -15.78
C LEU A 8 29.31 42.23 -14.69
N ARG A 9 28.74 43.43 -14.60
CA ARG A 9 27.31 43.80 -14.49
C ARG A 9 26.43 43.15 -13.43
N ARG A 10 26.06 44.02 -12.48
CA ARG A 10 24.89 43.98 -11.60
C ARG A 10 23.59 43.71 -12.38
N SER A 11 22.77 42.80 -11.87
CA SER A 11 21.32 42.84 -12.06
C SER A 11 20.63 42.95 -10.70
N SER A 12 19.62 43.80 -10.72
CA SER A 12 18.81 44.35 -9.65
C SER A 12 18.03 43.30 -8.85
N ARG A 13 18.10 43.41 -7.52
CA ARG A 13 17.14 42.81 -6.60
C ARG A 13 15.79 43.50 -6.78
N CYS A 14 14.75 42.73 -7.05
CA CYS A 14 13.37 43.14 -6.83
C CYS A 14 12.73 42.12 -5.90
N ALA A 15 12.28 42.59 -4.75
CA ALA A 15 11.58 41.81 -3.74
C ALA A 15 10.10 42.22 -3.74
N LEU A 16 9.28 41.32 -3.18
CA LEU A 16 7.85 41.39 -2.77
C LEU A 16 6.85 40.73 -3.73
N PRO A 17 5.67 40.25 -3.24
CA PRO A 17 5.33 39.76 -1.90
C PRO A 17 4.57 38.41 -1.91
N VAL A 18 4.38 37.88 -0.70
CA VAL A 18 3.55 36.72 -0.32
C VAL A 18 2.06 36.98 -0.62
N GLY A 19 1.38 36.00 -1.22
CA GLY A 19 -0.08 36.02 -1.39
C GLY A 19 -0.63 34.75 -2.05
N LEU A 20 -1.36 33.97 -1.24
CA LEU A 20 -2.36 32.92 -1.55
C LEU A 20 -2.22 32.13 -2.87
N ARG A 21 -1.97 30.82 -2.75
CA ARG A 21 -2.46 29.84 -3.75
C ARG A 21 -3.37 28.81 -3.09
N ARG A 22 -4.61 28.81 -3.58
CA ARG A 22 -5.59 27.74 -3.42
C ARG A 22 -5.00 26.43 -3.93
N TYR A 23 -5.06 25.39 -3.10
CA TYR A 23 -4.82 24.01 -3.52
C TYR A 23 -6.06 23.52 -4.28
N ASN A 24 -5.94 23.37 -5.60
CA ASN A 24 -6.83 22.50 -6.37
C ASN A 24 -6.09 21.16 -6.51
N GLY A 25 -6.62 20.12 -5.85
CA GLY A 25 -6.18 18.75 -6.06
C GLY A 25 -6.52 18.33 -7.49
N ALA A 26 -5.50 18.29 -8.34
CA ALA A 26 -5.54 17.62 -9.61
C ALA A 26 -4.44 16.56 -9.59
N HIS A 27 -4.85 15.30 -9.69
CA HIS A 27 -3.99 14.14 -9.86
C HIS A 27 -3.00 14.41 -11.01
N ARG A 28 -1.70 14.45 -10.70
CA ARG A 28 -0.67 14.38 -11.72
C ARG A 28 -0.49 12.93 -12.12
N ILE A 29 -1.13 12.58 -13.23
CA ILE A 29 -0.78 11.44 -14.06
C ILE A 29 0.62 11.71 -14.61
N TRP A 30 1.53 10.74 -14.47
CA TRP A 30 2.90 10.83 -14.99
C TRP A 30 2.89 11.04 -16.50
N GLY A 31 3.40 12.19 -16.94
CA GLY A 31 3.76 12.44 -18.33
C GLY A 31 5.15 11.88 -18.61
N ALA A 32 5.23 10.88 -19.47
CA ALA A 32 6.49 10.33 -19.98
C ALA A 32 7.25 11.41 -20.77
N GLY A 33 8.45 11.75 -20.31
CA GLY A 33 9.40 12.58 -21.02
C GLY A 33 10.02 11.81 -22.18
N ALA A 34 9.86 12.34 -23.39
CA ALA A 34 10.37 11.80 -24.63
C ALA A 34 11.90 11.91 -24.73
N ALA A 35 12.56 10.82 -25.12
CA ALA A 35 13.87 10.86 -25.77
C ALA A 35 14.02 9.67 -26.75
N GLY A 36 14.03 9.99 -28.06
CA GLY A 36 14.82 9.28 -29.08
C GLY A 36 14.31 7.95 -29.65
N CYS A 37 13.35 8.00 -30.57
CA CYS A 37 13.03 6.90 -31.49
C CYS A 37 13.77 7.07 -32.84
N PRO A 38 14.48 6.05 -33.36
CA PRO A 38 14.73 5.93 -34.80
C PRO A 38 13.66 5.03 -35.44
N ARG A 39 12.87 5.62 -36.33
CA ARG A 39 11.94 4.92 -37.22
C ARG A 39 12.68 4.01 -38.19
N ARG A 40 12.23 2.75 -38.30
CA ARG A 40 12.17 1.99 -39.56
C ARG A 40 11.19 0.82 -39.42
N LEU A 41 9.94 1.03 -39.84
CA LEU A 41 8.98 -0.05 -40.11
C LEU A 41 9.07 -0.36 -41.61
N GLY A 42 9.77 -1.44 -41.94
CA GLY A 42 9.68 -2.11 -43.23
C GLY A 42 8.51 -3.10 -43.20
N LYS A 43 7.61 -3.00 -44.18
CA LYS A 43 6.61 -4.03 -44.49
C LYS A 43 7.31 -5.31 -44.93
N GLY A 44 6.89 -6.45 -44.39
CA GLY A 44 7.30 -7.78 -44.85
C GLY A 44 6.55 -8.88 -44.14
N LEU A 45 5.61 -9.50 -44.85
CA LEU A 45 4.80 -10.65 -44.45
C LEU A 45 5.67 -11.89 -44.22
N ALA A 46 5.33 -12.70 -43.21
CA ALA A 46 5.44 -14.15 -43.30
C ALA A 46 4.44 -14.78 -42.32
N GLU A 47 3.39 -15.38 -42.88
CA GLU A 47 2.54 -16.36 -42.21
C GLU A 47 3.44 -17.52 -41.76
N GLY A 48 3.66 -17.62 -40.46
CA GLY A 48 4.26 -18.78 -39.81
C GLY A 48 3.24 -19.31 -38.84
N GLU A 49 2.86 -20.58 -38.99
CA GLU A 49 1.93 -21.31 -38.16
C GLU A 49 2.17 -21.01 -36.67
N GLY A 50 1.28 -20.20 -36.11
CA GLY A 50 1.30 -19.86 -34.70
C GLY A 50 0.99 -21.12 -33.89
N ARG A 51 2.03 -21.74 -33.33
CA ARG A 51 1.88 -22.36 -32.01
C ARG A 51 1.22 -21.29 -31.13
N ARG A 52 -0.09 -21.44 -30.85
CA ARG A 52 -0.70 -20.77 -29.70
C ARG A 52 0.22 -21.09 -28.53
N ILE A 53 0.85 -20.07 -27.95
CA ILE A 53 1.33 -20.22 -26.58
C ILE A 53 0.03 -20.48 -25.79
N VAL A 54 -0.14 -21.72 -25.37
CA VAL A 54 -1.23 -22.12 -24.48
C VAL A 54 -0.85 -21.60 -23.10
N GLY A 55 -1.01 -20.29 -22.91
CA GLY A 55 -0.98 -19.65 -21.61
C GLY A 55 -2.38 -19.10 -21.39
N GLY A 56 -3.13 -19.70 -20.47
CA GLY A 56 -4.45 -19.19 -20.09
C GLY A 56 -4.36 -17.74 -19.61
N SER A 57 -5.45 -17.00 -19.72
CA SER A 57 -5.50 -15.61 -19.24
C SER A 57 -5.64 -15.59 -17.71
N ILE A 58 -4.77 -14.83 -17.03
CA ILE A 58 -4.68 -14.76 -15.57
C ILE A 58 -5.18 -13.39 -15.10
N ALA A 59 -6.07 -13.36 -14.12
CA ALA A 59 -6.55 -12.14 -13.49
C ALA A 59 -6.08 -12.01 -12.04
N ILE A 60 -5.57 -10.84 -11.66
CA ILE A 60 -5.20 -10.55 -10.27
C ILE A 60 -6.41 -9.95 -9.54
N VAL A 61 -6.66 -10.47 -8.34
CA VAL A 61 -7.67 -9.94 -7.42
C VAL A 61 -7.00 -9.57 -6.11
N THR A 62 -7.39 -8.44 -5.51
CA THR A 62 -6.99 -8.06 -4.16
C THR A 62 -8.19 -7.54 -3.38
N ASP A 63 -7.98 -6.98 -2.20
CA ASP A 63 -9.02 -6.32 -1.42
C ASP A 63 -8.64 -4.87 -1.09
N THR A 64 -9.62 -4.07 -0.68
CA THR A 64 -9.41 -2.64 -0.44
C THR A 64 -8.45 -2.33 0.71
N ASN A 65 -8.08 -3.30 1.57
CA ASN A 65 -7.00 -3.07 2.55
C ASN A 65 -5.63 -2.92 1.90
N SER A 66 -5.46 -3.25 0.62
CA SER A 66 -4.26 -2.91 -0.15
C SER A 66 -4.09 -1.39 -0.34
N GLY A 67 -5.18 -0.61 -0.24
CA GLY A 67 -5.20 0.79 -0.67
C GLY A 67 -5.62 0.97 -2.12
N ILE A 68 -5.63 -0.08 -2.93
CA ILE A 68 -6.14 -0.03 -4.30
C ILE A 68 -7.67 0.09 -4.23
N MET A 69 -8.18 1.22 -4.69
CA MET A 69 -9.61 1.48 -4.83
C MET A 69 -10.06 1.28 -6.29
N ARG A 70 -11.37 1.26 -6.54
CA ARG A 70 -11.96 0.96 -7.86
C ARG A 70 -11.26 1.67 -9.03
N ALA A 71 -11.05 2.98 -8.93
CA ALA A 71 -10.44 3.75 -10.02
C ALA A 71 -8.99 3.32 -10.35
N GLU A 72 -8.20 2.98 -9.34
CA GLU A 72 -6.85 2.44 -9.55
C GLU A 72 -6.90 0.99 -10.03
N ALA A 73 -7.84 0.20 -9.51
CA ALA A 73 -8.06 -1.18 -9.93
C ALA A 73 -8.35 -1.26 -11.44
N ASP A 74 -9.28 -0.42 -11.92
CA ASP A 74 -9.63 -0.29 -13.33
C ASP A 74 -8.42 0.12 -14.19
N ALA A 75 -7.60 1.05 -13.70
CA ALA A 75 -6.41 1.53 -14.41
C ALA A 75 -5.29 0.48 -14.50
N LEU A 76 -5.16 -0.37 -13.48
CA LEU A 76 -4.18 -1.45 -13.42
C LEU A 76 -4.65 -2.73 -14.11
N GLY A 77 -5.95 -2.87 -14.39
CA GLY A 77 -6.54 -4.11 -14.88
C GLY A 77 -6.59 -5.20 -13.82
N VAL A 78 -6.86 -4.83 -12.56
CA VAL A 78 -7.05 -5.76 -11.43
C VAL A 78 -8.46 -5.66 -10.88
N HIS A 79 -8.94 -6.72 -10.23
CA HIS A 79 -10.22 -6.68 -9.52
C HIS A 79 -9.99 -6.45 -8.03
N VAL A 80 -10.92 -5.75 -7.39
CA VAL A 80 -10.83 -5.43 -5.96
C VAL A 80 -12.09 -5.88 -5.24
N VAL A 81 -11.90 -6.60 -4.13
CA VAL A 81 -12.94 -6.97 -3.17
C VAL A 81 -13.13 -5.81 -2.19
N PRO A 82 -14.32 -5.17 -2.17
CA PRO A 82 -14.63 -4.16 -1.16
C PRO A 82 -14.68 -4.79 0.23
N MET A 83 -13.90 -4.25 1.17
CA MET A 83 -13.88 -4.76 2.54
C MET A 83 -14.93 -4.07 3.39
N PRO A 84 -15.89 -4.82 3.96
CA PRO A 84 -16.98 -4.24 4.74
C PRO A 84 -16.53 -3.84 6.15
N PHE A 85 -17.21 -2.82 6.67
CA PHE A 85 -17.21 -2.49 8.08
C PHE A 85 -18.57 -1.97 8.48
N VAL A 86 -18.92 -2.07 9.76
CA VAL A 86 -20.25 -1.72 10.28
C VAL A 86 -20.12 -0.48 11.14
N VAL A 87 -20.99 0.49 10.91
CA VAL A 87 -21.11 1.71 11.70
C VAL A 87 -22.55 1.82 12.20
N ASP A 88 -22.74 1.78 13.52
CA ASP A 88 -24.06 1.83 14.18
C ASP A 88 -25.04 0.78 13.62
N GLY A 89 -24.54 -0.44 13.39
CA GLY A 89 -25.33 -1.55 12.83
C GLY A 89 -25.56 -1.51 11.32
N VAL A 90 -25.04 -0.49 10.61
CA VAL A 90 -25.15 -0.36 9.15
C VAL A 90 -23.86 -0.78 8.47
N GLU A 91 -23.94 -1.74 7.55
CA GLU A 91 -22.80 -2.17 6.73
C GLU A 91 -22.39 -1.07 5.73
N CYS A 92 -21.10 -0.78 5.72
CA CYS A 92 -20.46 0.30 5.00
C CYS A 92 -19.28 -0.23 4.17
N PHE A 93 -19.07 0.43 3.04
CA PHE A 93 -17.99 0.19 2.09
C PHE A 93 -17.39 1.54 1.70
N GLU A 94 -16.08 1.65 1.84
CA GLU A 94 -15.33 2.86 1.53
C GLU A 94 -15.50 3.25 0.06
N GLY A 95 -15.82 4.52 -0.19
CA GLY A 95 -15.98 5.03 -1.57
C GLY A 95 -17.23 4.52 -2.29
N VAL A 96 -18.13 3.82 -1.59
CA VAL A 96 -19.40 3.31 -2.15
C VAL A 96 -20.59 3.93 -1.42
N ASN A 97 -20.69 3.72 -0.12
CA ASN A 97 -21.80 4.26 0.70
C ASN A 97 -21.31 5.02 1.94
N LEU A 98 -20.00 5.10 2.16
CA LEU A 98 -19.40 5.91 3.21
C LEU A 98 -18.05 6.49 2.79
N GLU A 99 -17.95 7.81 2.84
CA GLU A 99 -16.74 8.58 2.54
C GLU A 99 -15.93 8.90 3.80
N ALA A 100 -14.61 9.06 3.64
CA ALA A 100 -13.70 9.28 4.76
C ALA A 100 -14.08 10.44 5.71
N PRO A 101 -14.48 11.64 5.22
CA PRO A 101 -14.90 12.72 6.13
C PRO A 101 -16.09 12.35 7.02
N ALA A 102 -17.08 11.64 6.45
CA ALA A 102 -18.25 11.19 7.20
C ALA A 102 -17.91 10.07 8.19
N PHE A 103 -17.02 9.15 7.80
CA PHE A 103 -16.49 8.13 8.71
C PHE A 103 -15.80 8.74 9.92
N TYR A 104 -14.85 9.67 9.72
CA TYR A 104 -14.12 10.28 10.83
C TYR A 104 -15.01 11.15 11.73
N ALA A 105 -16.05 11.78 11.18
CA ALA A 105 -17.06 12.48 11.98
C ALA A 105 -17.80 11.50 12.91
N ARG A 106 -18.31 10.39 12.38
CA ARG A 106 -18.99 9.35 13.19
C ARG A 106 -18.07 8.72 14.22
N LEU A 107 -16.81 8.47 13.86
CA LEU A 107 -15.80 7.96 14.79
C LEU A 107 -15.53 8.93 15.94
N ALA A 108 -15.46 10.23 15.65
CA ALA A 108 -15.29 11.27 16.66
C ALA A 108 -16.52 11.40 17.58
N ASP A 109 -17.72 11.18 17.05
CA ASP A 109 -18.99 11.17 17.80
C ASP A 109 -19.18 9.89 18.64
N GLY A 110 -18.24 8.94 18.56
CA GLY A 110 -18.26 7.71 19.36
C GLY A 110 -19.18 6.61 18.81
N ALA A 111 -19.46 6.63 17.50
CA ALA A 111 -20.23 5.59 16.81
C ALA A 111 -19.68 4.18 17.10
N ASP A 112 -20.57 3.20 17.14
CA ASP A 112 -20.14 1.81 17.27
C ASP A 112 -19.62 1.29 15.94
N ILE A 113 -18.29 1.27 15.81
CA ILE A 113 -17.60 0.78 14.62
C ILE A 113 -16.94 -0.57 14.90
N VAL A 114 -17.21 -1.53 14.01
CA VAL A 114 -16.56 -2.86 13.95
C VAL A 114 -16.30 -3.24 12.48
N THR A 115 -15.29 -4.07 12.23
CA THR A 115 -15.02 -4.58 10.87
C THR A 115 -15.57 -5.99 10.69
N SER A 116 -15.96 -6.34 9.47
CA SER A 116 -16.33 -7.70 9.07
C SER A 116 -15.44 -8.21 7.93
N GLN A 117 -15.53 -9.51 7.64
CA GLN A 117 -14.94 -10.09 6.44
C GLN A 117 -15.91 -9.91 5.27
N PRO A 118 -15.44 -9.91 4.01
CA PRO A 118 -16.33 -9.99 2.87
C PRO A 118 -17.17 -11.28 2.96
N SER A 119 -18.42 -11.21 2.54
CA SER A 119 -19.28 -12.39 2.54
C SER A 119 -18.75 -13.42 1.54
N ILE A 120 -18.83 -14.71 1.89
CA ILE A 120 -18.46 -15.82 0.98
C ILE A 120 -19.28 -15.76 -0.32
N VAL A 121 -20.54 -15.32 -0.22
CA VAL A 121 -21.45 -15.19 -1.36
C VAL A 121 -20.94 -14.12 -2.34
N ASP A 122 -20.56 -12.94 -1.85
CA ASP A 122 -20.13 -11.85 -2.72
C ASP A 122 -18.72 -12.09 -3.27
N LEU A 123 -17.83 -12.66 -2.45
CA LEU A 123 -16.52 -13.12 -2.92
C LEU A 123 -16.64 -14.17 -4.02
N GLY A 124 -17.51 -15.18 -3.83
CA GLY A 124 -17.76 -16.23 -4.82
C GLY A 124 -18.38 -15.69 -6.11
N LYS A 125 -19.34 -14.76 -6.03
CA LYS A 125 -19.90 -14.09 -7.22
C LYS A 125 -18.84 -13.35 -8.02
N LEU A 126 -17.99 -12.57 -7.35
CA LEU A 126 -16.88 -11.87 -8.01
C LEU A 126 -15.96 -12.86 -8.72
N TRP A 127 -15.57 -13.96 -8.06
CA TRP A 127 -14.71 -14.96 -8.68
C TRP A 127 -15.36 -15.64 -9.88
N VAL A 128 -16.66 -15.96 -9.82
CA VAL A 128 -17.39 -16.48 -10.98
C VAL A 128 -17.31 -15.50 -12.14
N GLU A 129 -17.64 -14.22 -11.92
CA GLU A 129 -17.60 -13.17 -12.94
C GLU A 129 -16.20 -13.01 -13.56
N VAL A 130 -15.15 -12.96 -12.74
CA VAL A 130 -13.76 -12.88 -13.22
C VAL A 130 -13.40 -14.11 -14.06
N LEU A 131 -13.79 -15.30 -13.61
CA LEU A 131 -13.49 -16.57 -14.27
C LEU A 131 -14.33 -16.85 -15.52
N GLU A 132 -15.28 -15.98 -15.88
CA GLU A 132 -15.94 -16.01 -17.21
C GLU A 132 -14.99 -15.52 -18.31
N ALA A 133 -14.09 -14.59 -17.98
CA ALA A 133 -13.12 -14.01 -18.91
C ALA A 133 -11.69 -14.55 -18.72
N HIS A 134 -11.41 -15.20 -17.59
CA HIS A 134 -10.08 -15.63 -17.19
C HIS A 134 -10.02 -17.11 -16.79
N ASP A 135 -8.87 -17.75 -17.05
CA ASP A 135 -8.66 -19.16 -16.76
C ASP A 135 -8.32 -19.38 -15.27
N GLU A 136 -7.44 -18.53 -14.73
CA GLU A 136 -6.93 -18.60 -13.35
C GLU A 136 -6.91 -17.23 -12.67
N LEU A 137 -6.98 -17.24 -11.34
CA LEU A 137 -7.19 -16.07 -10.50
C LEU A 137 -6.32 -16.14 -9.23
N PRO A 138 -5.14 -15.50 -9.19
CA PRO A 138 -4.45 -15.21 -7.94
C PRO A 138 -5.19 -14.15 -7.13
N TYR A 139 -5.63 -14.50 -5.93
CA TYR A 139 -6.23 -13.59 -4.97
C TYR A 139 -5.24 -13.25 -3.85
N LEU A 140 -4.93 -11.97 -3.69
CA LEU A 140 -4.02 -11.42 -2.67
C LEU A 140 -4.83 -10.69 -1.58
N PRO A 141 -5.40 -11.41 -0.60
CA PRO A 141 -6.03 -10.81 0.56
C PRO A 141 -5.01 -10.16 1.51
N MET A 142 -5.52 -9.32 2.42
CA MET A 142 -4.75 -8.86 3.57
C MET A 142 -4.23 -10.03 4.42
N SER A 143 -3.14 -9.80 5.16
CA SER A 143 -2.52 -10.81 6.02
C SER A 143 -3.48 -11.61 6.90
N SER A 144 -3.29 -12.93 6.90
CA SER A 144 -4.04 -13.88 7.74
C SER A 144 -3.91 -13.62 9.25
N GLY A 145 -2.81 -12.99 9.71
CA GLY A 145 -2.62 -12.64 11.11
C GLY A 145 -3.41 -11.42 11.58
N LEU A 146 -4.02 -10.68 10.64
CA LEU A 146 -4.85 -9.49 10.92
C LEU A 146 -6.34 -9.75 10.68
N SER A 147 -6.68 -10.73 9.84
CA SER A 147 -8.05 -11.08 9.47
C SER A 147 -8.18 -12.55 9.07
N GLY A 148 -9.32 -13.16 9.42
CA GLY A 148 -9.68 -14.50 8.96
C GLY A 148 -10.13 -14.56 7.49
N SER A 149 -10.19 -13.43 6.78
CA SER A 149 -10.65 -13.38 5.37
C SER A 149 -9.79 -14.23 4.45
N CYS A 150 -8.48 -14.33 4.71
CA CYS A 150 -7.59 -15.20 3.94
C CYS A 150 -7.98 -16.68 4.06
N GLU A 151 -8.24 -17.16 5.28
CA GLU A 151 -8.63 -18.55 5.53
C GLU A 151 -10.03 -18.87 4.98
N THR A 152 -10.97 -17.94 5.16
CA THR A 152 -12.31 -18.04 4.56
C THR A 152 -12.24 -18.13 3.04
N ALA A 153 -11.40 -17.31 2.41
CA ALA A 153 -11.20 -17.32 0.97
C ALA A 153 -10.53 -18.63 0.51
N ARG A 154 -9.53 -19.13 1.22
CA ARG A 154 -8.89 -20.42 0.92
C ARG A 154 -9.90 -21.57 0.91
N ALA A 155 -10.72 -21.66 1.95
CA ALA A 155 -11.75 -22.70 2.04
C ALA A 155 -12.75 -22.61 0.88
N LEU A 156 -13.19 -21.39 0.51
CA LEU A 156 -14.07 -21.17 -0.64
C LEU A 156 -13.41 -21.62 -1.96
N ALA A 157 -12.14 -21.27 -2.16
CA ALA A 157 -11.38 -21.60 -3.36
C ALA A 157 -11.20 -23.12 -3.51
N GLU A 158 -10.81 -23.81 -2.44
CA GLU A 158 -10.62 -25.27 -2.43
C GLU A 158 -11.92 -26.02 -2.71
N GLN A 159 -13.04 -25.57 -2.14
CA GLN A 159 -14.33 -26.25 -2.26
C GLN A 159 -15.02 -26.01 -3.61
N HIS A 160 -14.93 -24.79 -4.15
CA HIS A 160 -15.77 -24.36 -5.27
C HIS A 160 -14.99 -23.98 -6.54
N PHE A 161 -13.68 -23.72 -6.45
CA PHE A 161 -12.86 -23.27 -7.58
C PHE A 161 -11.51 -24.01 -7.68
N PRO A 162 -11.47 -25.35 -7.53
CA PRO A 162 -10.22 -26.09 -7.45
C PRO A 162 -9.36 -25.88 -8.70
N GLY A 163 -8.11 -25.46 -8.49
CA GLY A 163 -7.14 -25.21 -9.56
C GLY A 163 -7.38 -23.95 -10.39
N ARG A 164 -8.40 -23.14 -10.07
CA ARG A 164 -8.70 -21.87 -10.77
C ARG A 164 -8.51 -20.65 -9.89
N VAL A 165 -8.81 -20.73 -8.60
CA VAL A 165 -8.56 -19.64 -7.64
C VAL A 165 -7.39 -20.01 -6.74
N HIS A 166 -6.40 -19.11 -6.65
CA HIS A 166 -5.18 -19.30 -5.87
C HIS A 166 -5.08 -18.21 -4.81
N VAL A 167 -5.43 -18.54 -3.57
CA VAL A 167 -5.41 -17.56 -2.47
C VAL A 167 -4.03 -17.50 -1.82
N VAL A 168 -3.45 -16.31 -1.81
CA VAL A 168 -2.07 -16.05 -1.36
C VAL A 168 -2.05 -15.43 0.02
N ASP A 169 -1.40 -16.06 1.01
CA ASP A 169 -1.05 -15.38 2.25
C ASP A 169 0.34 -14.76 2.15
N ASN A 170 0.40 -13.58 1.53
CA ASN A 170 1.63 -12.81 1.40
C ASN A 170 1.98 -12.05 2.70
N GLN A 171 1.17 -12.15 3.75
CA GLN A 171 1.39 -11.47 5.04
C GLN A 171 1.61 -9.95 4.91
N ARG A 172 1.00 -9.31 3.91
CA ARG A 172 1.08 -7.87 3.68
C ARG A 172 -0.25 -7.19 3.93
N ILE A 173 -0.20 -5.87 4.07
CA ILE A 173 -1.37 -4.99 4.21
C ILE A 173 -1.02 -3.60 3.69
N SER A 174 -2.02 -2.82 3.28
CA SER A 174 -1.85 -1.44 2.84
C SER A 174 -0.82 -1.34 1.70
N VAL A 175 -0.01 -0.31 1.68
CA VAL A 175 1.00 0.01 0.67
C VAL A 175 1.93 -1.16 0.33
N THR A 176 2.21 -2.08 1.26
CA THR A 176 3.05 -3.25 0.98
C THR A 176 2.28 -4.35 0.24
N GLN A 177 0.98 -4.50 0.50
CA GLN A 177 0.07 -5.37 -0.26
C GLN A 177 -0.19 -4.81 -1.65
N ARG A 178 -0.35 -3.49 -1.78
CA ARG A 178 -0.39 -2.82 -3.09
C ARG A 178 0.84 -3.15 -3.93
N GLU A 179 2.04 -3.03 -3.37
CA GLU A 179 3.25 -3.37 -4.13
C GLU A 179 3.29 -4.86 -4.52
N ALA A 180 2.80 -5.77 -3.67
CA ALA A 180 2.70 -7.18 -4.04
C ALA A 180 1.76 -7.42 -5.24
N VAL A 181 0.69 -6.63 -5.37
CA VAL A 181 -0.18 -6.66 -6.56
C VAL A 181 0.58 -6.18 -7.80
N LEU A 182 1.38 -5.12 -7.68
CA LEU A 182 2.20 -4.63 -8.79
C LEU A 182 3.31 -5.63 -9.19
N ASP A 183 3.95 -6.27 -8.22
CA ASP A 183 4.91 -7.35 -8.46
C ASP A 183 4.25 -8.53 -9.20
N ALA A 184 3.05 -8.94 -8.78
CA ALA A 184 2.29 -10.00 -9.41
C ALA A 184 1.92 -9.68 -10.86
N LEU A 185 1.46 -8.45 -11.14
CA LEU A 185 1.18 -7.99 -12.49
C LEU A 185 2.43 -8.06 -13.39
N ARG A 186 3.60 -7.63 -12.87
CA ARG A 186 4.86 -7.70 -13.62
C ARG A 186 5.29 -9.14 -13.90
N TRP A 187 5.22 -10.03 -12.91
CA TRP A 187 5.54 -11.44 -13.10
C TRP A 187 4.65 -12.12 -14.15
N ILE A 188 3.35 -11.84 -14.13
CA ILE A 188 2.43 -12.36 -15.16
C ILE A 188 2.80 -11.80 -16.54
N ALA A 189 3.14 -10.51 -16.65
CA ALA A 189 3.58 -9.90 -17.90
C ALA A 189 4.89 -10.51 -18.43
N GLU A 190 5.77 -10.99 -17.55
CA GLU A 190 6.98 -11.75 -17.89
C GLU A 190 6.72 -13.22 -18.26
N GLY A 191 5.44 -13.65 -18.24
CA GLY A 191 5.03 -15.00 -18.62
C GLY A 191 5.02 -16.02 -17.49
N ARG A 192 5.07 -15.59 -16.22
CA ARG A 192 4.87 -16.49 -15.08
C ARG A 192 3.43 -17.01 -15.06
N THR A 193 3.29 -18.29 -14.74
CA THR A 193 1.98 -18.91 -14.46
C THR A 193 1.38 -18.37 -13.15
N ALA A 194 0.09 -18.62 -12.92
CA ALA A 194 -0.57 -18.24 -11.68
C ALA A 194 0.08 -18.93 -10.46
N ALA A 195 0.36 -20.23 -10.58
CA ALA A 195 1.03 -21.01 -9.53
C ALA A 195 2.45 -20.49 -9.21
N GLU A 196 3.24 -20.16 -10.22
CA GLU A 196 4.56 -19.54 -10.01
C GLU A 196 4.42 -18.17 -9.33
N THR A 197 3.48 -17.34 -9.78
CA THR A 197 3.21 -16.01 -9.20
C THR A 197 2.85 -16.13 -7.72
N VAL A 198 1.95 -17.05 -7.36
CA VAL A 198 1.60 -17.34 -5.96
C VAL A 198 2.82 -17.79 -5.15
N ALA A 199 3.63 -18.71 -5.68
CA ALA A 199 4.83 -19.17 -5.00
C ALA A 199 5.88 -18.05 -4.81
N LEU A 200 6.02 -17.12 -5.77
CA LEU A 200 6.89 -15.95 -5.64
C LEU A 200 6.37 -15.00 -4.54
N LEU A 201 5.06 -14.76 -4.48
CA LEU A 201 4.44 -13.94 -3.45
C LEU A 201 4.62 -14.56 -2.05
N GLU A 202 4.33 -15.85 -1.87
CA GLU A 202 4.51 -16.49 -0.56
C GLU A 202 5.98 -16.49 -0.11
N ARG A 203 6.92 -16.68 -1.05
CA ARG A 203 8.36 -16.61 -0.74
C ARG A 203 8.80 -15.21 -0.29
N THR A 204 8.20 -14.16 -0.84
CA THR A 204 8.57 -12.75 -0.58
C THR A 204 7.73 -12.11 0.52
N LYS A 205 7.00 -12.90 1.32
CA LYS A 205 6.14 -12.39 2.39
C LYS A 205 6.88 -11.57 3.45
N LEU A 206 8.15 -11.91 3.74
CA LEU A 206 9.00 -11.20 4.71
C LEU A 206 9.87 -10.10 4.10
N ASP A 207 9.72 -9.84 2.79
CA ASP A 207 10.44 -8.79 2.07
C ASP A 207 9.77 -7.40 2.26
N ALA A 208 9.25 -7.16 3.46
CA ALA A 208 8.57 -5.93 3.82
C ALA A 208 8.78 -5.58 5.30
N SER A 209 8.65 -4.29 5.59
CA SER A 209 8.62 -3.72 6.94
C SER A 209 7.64 -2.58 7.01
N ILE A 210 6.87 -2.51 8.09
CA ILE A 210 6.03 -1.36 8.41
C ILE A 210 6.30 -0.96 9.86
N TYR A 211 6.47 0.33 10.10
CA TYR A 211 6.39 0.93 11.43
C TYR A 211 5.26 1.95 11.45
N LEU A 212 4.42 1.87 12.48
CA LEU A 212 3.21 2.67 12.58
C LEU A 212 3.12 3.29 13.95
N MET A 213 2.94 4.61 14.02
CA MET A 213 2.55 5.27 15.25
C MET A 213 1.05 5.53 15.28
N VAL A 214 0.45 5.40 16.45
CA VAL A 214 -0.97 5.68 16.70
C VAL A 214 -1.14 6.68 17.85
N ASP A 215 -2.27 7.37 17.88
CA ASP A 215 -2.57 8.33 18.95
C ASP A 215 -3.03 7.65 20.24
N THR A 216 -3.69 6.50 20.14
CA THR A 216 -4.10 5.64 21.25
C THR A 216 -4.12 4.17 20.80
N LEU A 217 -3.99 3.24 21.76
CA LEU A 217 -4.19 1.80 21.52
C LEU A 217 -5.65 1.36 21.65
N ASP A 218 -6.57 2.26 22.04
CA ASP A 218 -7.95 1.87 22.37
C ASP A 218 -8.69 1.26 21.18
N TYR A 219 -8.49 1.77 19.98
CA TYR A 219 -9.07 1.22 18.75
C TYR A 219 -8.57 -0.21 18.49
N LEU A 220 -7.26 -0.42 18.62
CA LEU A 220 -6.66 -1.75 18.43
C LEU A 220 -7.12 -2.74 19.50
N ARG A 221 -7.28 -2.28 20.75
CA ARG A 221 -7.84 -3.08 21.85
C ARG A 221 -9.29 -3.46 21.59
N LYS A 222 -10.14 -2.50 21.22
CA LYS A 222 -11.55 -2.74 20.88
C LYS A 222 -11.65 -3.73 19.71
N GLY A 223 -10.80 -3.58 18.71
CA GLY A 223 -10.73 -4.46 17.56
C GLY A 223 -10.12 -5.83 17.83
N GLY A 224 -9.38 -6.04 18.92
CA GLY A 224 -8.72 -7.32 19.22
C GLY A 224 -7.52 -7.66 18.32
N ARG A 225 -6.95 -6.67 17.61
CA ARG A 225 -5.80 -6.84 16.70
C ARG A 225 -4.48 -6.45 17.38
N ILE A 226 -4.36 -6.74 18.68
CA ILE A 226 -3.15 -6.49 19.48
C ILE A 226 -2.52 -7.81 19.89
N THR A 227 -1.19 -7.85 19.90
CA THR A 227 -0.45 -8.92 20.58
C THR A 227 -0.50 -8.73 22.10
N PRO A 228 -0.16 -9.77 22.89
CA PRO A 228 0.02 -9.62 24.34
C PRO A 228 1.02 -8.51 24.72
N ALA A 229 2.08 -8.32 23.91
CA ALA A 229 3.06 -7.26 24.13
C ALA A 229 2.44 -5.87 23.95
N VAL A 230 1.63 -5.65 22.91
CA VAL A 230 0.89 -4.39 22.72
C VAL A 230 -0.14 -4.19 23.84
N ALA A 231 -0.82 -5.25 24.28
CA ALA A 231 -1.79 -5.19 25.39
C ALA A 231 -1.15 -4.76 26.72
N SER A 232 0.12 -5.11 26.94
CA SER A 232 0.88 -4.75 28.15
C SER A 232 1.24 -3.26 28.25
N ILE A 233 1.22 -2.54 27.13
CA ILE A 233 1.37 -1.09 27.12
C ILE A 233 0.10 -0.52 27.74
N GLY A 234 0.16 -0.11 29.01
CA GLY A 234 -0.99 0.42 29.75
C GLY A 234 -1.57 1.70 29.14
N SER A 235 -2.68 2.19 29.71
CA SER A 235 -3.33 3.44 29.31
C SER A 235 -2.58 4.69 29.83
N LEU A 236 -1.27 4.76 29.59
CA LEU A 236 -0.46 5.88 30.03
C LEU A 236 -0.81 7.13 29.21
N LEU A 237 -1.18 8.21 29.90
CA LEU A 237 -1.44 9.50 29.27
C LEU A 237 -0.15 10.05 28.62
N LYS A 238 -0.29 10.66 27.44
CA LYS A 238 0.76 11.41 26.71
C LYS A 238 1.90 10.58 26.09
N ILE A 239 1.71 9.28 25.87
CA ILE A 239 2.63 8.48 25.06
C ILE A 239 2.12 8.30 23.62
N LYS A 240 3.04 8.01 22.70
CA LYS A 240 2.80 7.64 21.31
C LYS A 240 3.38 6.24 21.08
N PRO A 241 2.55 5.19 21.13
CA PRO A 241 2.96 3.84 20.76
C PRO A 241 3.47 3.83 19.32
N VAL A 242 4.59 3.13 19.11
CA VAL A 242 5.08 2.76 17.79
C VAL A 242 5.01 1.24 17.70
N LEU A 243 4.36 0.77 16.67
CA LEU A 243 4.10 -0.63 16.37
C LEU A 243 4.90 -1.03 15.13
N GLN A 244 5.04 -2.33 14.92
CA GLN A 244 5.70 -2.89 13.75
C GLN A 244 4.86 -4.02 13.15
N ILE A 245 4.90 -4.12 11.82
CA ILE A 245 4.52 -5.34 11.10
C ILE A 245 5.76 -5.83 10.35
N GLN A 246 6.19 -7.03 10.70
CA GLN A 246 7.20 -7.81 10.01
C GLN A 246 6.72 -9.27 10.05
N GLY A 247 6.05 -9.71 9.00
CA GLY A 247 5.26 -10.94 9.01
C GLY A 247 3.77 -10.65 9.20
N ASP A 248 3.07 -11.47 9.97
CA ASP A 248 1.61 -11.56 9.95
C ASP A 248 0.87 -10.66 10.94
N LYS A 249 1.57 -10.10 11.95
CA LYS A 249 0.93 -9.44 13.10
C LYS A 249 1.48 -8.05 13.38
N LEU A 250 0.63 -7.25 14.02
CA LEU A 250 0.96 -5.93 14.53
C LEU A 250 1.49 -6.05 15.96
N ASP A 251 2.78 -5.82 16.15
CA ASP A 251 3.46 -5.99 17.44
C ASP A 251 4.04 -4.68 17.99
N ALA A 252 4.35 -4.67 19.29
CA ALA A 252 4.93 -3.52 19.96
C ALA A 252 6.38 -3.34 19.52
N PHE A 253 6.72 -2.12 19.08
CA PHE A 253 8.11 -1.78 18.74
C PHE A 253 8.74 -0.85 19.77
N SER A 254 8.06 0.26 20.10
CA SER A 254 8.55 1.20 21.10
C SER A 254 7.43 2.09 21.64
N VAL A 255 7.73 2.84 22.70
CA VAL A 255 6.85 3.88 23.23
C VAL A 255 7.60 5.22 23.21
N SER A 256 7.04 6.20 22.51
CA SER A 256 7.61 7.54 22.38
C SER A 256 6.84 8.57 23.20
N LYS A 257 7.51 9.65 23.63
CA LYS A 257 6.88 10.73 24.42
C LYS A 257 6.27 11.85 23.58
N SER A 258 6.51 11.87 22.27
CA SER A 258 6.01 12.90 21.36
C SER A 258 5.93 12.39 19.93
N PHE A 259 5.14 13.10 19.11
CA PHE A 259 4.99 12.82 17.69
C PHE A 259 6.33 12.86 16.94
N LYS A 260 7.12 13.92 17.15
CA LYS A 260 8.47 14.05 16.57
C LYS A 260 9.42 12.93 17.00
N ALA A 261 9.33 12.48 18.26
CA ALA A 261 10.15 11.37 18.74
C ALA A 261 9.75 10.05 18.05
N ALA A 262 8.45 9.79 17.91
CA ALA A 262 7.93 8.61 17.21
C ALA A 262 8.37 8.56 15.75
N LYS A 263 8.22 9.65 14.98
CA LYS A 263 8.71 9.73 13.58
C LYS A 263 10.19 9.39 13.45
N ARG A 264 11.03 9.95 14.33
CA ARG A 264 12.48 9.67 14.35
C ARG A 264 12.77 8.21 14.70
N THR A 265 12.00 7.62 15.61
CA THR A 265 12.13 6.20 15.97
C THR A 265 11.77 5.31 14.78
N MET A 266 10.67 5.59 14.08
CA MET A 266 10.27 4.86 12.88
C MET A 266 11.30 4.98 11.75
N LEU A 267 11.82 6.18 11.47
CA LEU A 267 12.88 6.40 10.47
C LEU A 267 14.13 5.57 10.75
N ARG A 268 14.62 5.59 12.00
CA ARG A 268 15.81 4.82 12.40
C ARG A 268 15.58 3.32 12.27
N ALA A 269 14.41 2.85 12.68
CA ALA A 269 14.06 1.44 12.61
C ALA A 269 14.00 0.96 11.15
N LEU A 270 13.33 1.72 10.29
CA LEU A 270 13.27 1.40 8.87
C LEU A 270 14.65 1.47 8.20
N ALA A 271 15.50 2.44 8.55
CA ALA A 271 16.86 2.53 8.01
C ALA A 271 17.70 1.29 8.35
N ILE A 272 17.54 0.74 9.57
CA ILE A 272 18.19 -0.51 9.98
C ILE A 272 17.70 -1.68 9.12
N ASP A 273 16.39 -1.80 8.89
CA ASP A 273 15.83 -2.85 8.05
C ASP A 273 16.27 -2.73 6.59
N VAL A 274 16.24 -1.52 6.03
CA VAL A 274 16.69 -1.24 4.67
C VAL A 274 18.13 -1.70 4.47
N GLU A 275 19.04 -1.37 5.39
CA GLU A 275 20.43 -1.79 5.29
C GLU A 275 20.59 -3.30 5.54
N ASN A 276 20.13 -3.79 6.69
CA ASN A 276 20.49 -5.12 7.19
C ASN A 276 19.66 -6.26 6.58
N ARG A 277 18.45 -5.98 6.09
CA ARG A 277 17.55 -7.00 5.51
C ARG A 277 17.42 -6.90 4.00
N PHE A 278 17.50 -5.69 3.47
CA PHE A 278 17.21 -5.45 2.05
C PHE A 278 18.41 -4.99 1.23
N GLY A 279 19.57 -4.76 1.86
CA GLY A 279 20.82 -4.44 1.16
C GLY A 279 20.91 -2.99 0.67
N GLY A 280 20.23 -2.07 1.34
CA GLY A 280 20.33 -0.64 1.10
C GLY A 280 19.15 -0.03 0.33
N VAL A 281 19.12 1.32 0.30
CA VAL A 281 17.99 2.10 -0.23
C VAL A 281 17.66 1.82 -1.70
N GLY A 282 18.66 1.55 -2.53
CA GLY A 282 18.46 1.23 -3.95
C GLY A 282 17.67 -0.06 -4.19
N ASN A 283 17.57 -0.93 -3.18
CA ASN A 283 16.91 -2.22 -3.26
C ASN A 283 15.50 -2.20 -2.65
N VAL A 284 14.96 -1.03 -2.28
CA VAL A 284 13.62 -0.93 -1.70
C VAL A 284 12.75 0.13 -2.36
N HIS A 285 11.44 -0.09 -2.30
CA HIS A 285 10.44 0.97 -2.41
C HIS A 285 10.12 1.53 -1.02
N LEU A 286 9.91 2.84 -0.91
CA LEU A 286 9.64 3.52 0.36
C LEU A 286 8.21 4.05 0.39
N TYR A 287 7.58 3.97 1.56
CA TYR A 287 6.17 4.33 1.74
C TYR A 287 5.94 5.20 2.96
N VAL A 288 4.95 6.08 2.86
CA VAL A 288 4.29 6.73 3.99
C VAL A 288 2.79 6.47 3.90
N ALA A 289 2.17 6.08 5.01
CA ALA A 289 0.72 5.85 5.08
C ALA A 289 0.11 6.52 6.30
N HIS A 290 -1.15 6.97 6.23
CA HIS A 290 -1.75 7.73 7.33
C HIS A 290 -3.28 7.61 7.44
N THR A 291 -3.84 7.95 8.60
CA THR A 291 -5.29 8.19 8.77
C THR A 291 -5.55 9.65 9.13
N ASN A 292 -6.33 10.36 8.31
CA ASN A 292 -6.77 11.74 8.57
C ASN A 292 -5.62 12.72 8.95
N ARG A 293 -4.54 12.72 8.17
CA ARG A 293 -3.25 13.39 8.48
C ARG A 293 -2.47 13.81 7.22
N ASP A 294 -3.17 14.29 6.19
CA ASP A 294 -2.58 14.56 4.87
C ASP A 294 -1.35 15.48 4.93
N ASP A 295 -1.44 16.60 5.66
CA ASP A 295 -0.32 17.55 5.79
C ASP A 295 0.87 16.96 6.55
N ASP A 296 0.60 16.19 7.62
CA ASP A 296 1.64 15.51 8.40
C ASP A 296 2.34 14.42 7.58
N ALA A 297 1.58 13.69 6.76
CA ALA A 297 2.09 12.65 5.88
C ALA A 297 2.94 13.23 4.76
N ALA A 298 2.51 14.33 4.15
CA ALA A 298 3.31 15.06 3.16
C ALA A 298 4.63 15.55 3.75
N ALA A 299 4.59 16.21 4.91
CA ALA A 299 5.79 16.67 5.61
C ALA A 299 6.70 15.50 6.03
N PHE A 300 6.13 14.38 6.45
CA PHE A 300 6.92 13.21 6.80
C PHE A 300 7.55 12.55 5.58
N ALA A 301 6.86 12.50 4.43
CA ALA A 301 7.42 12.01 3.18
C ALA A 301 8.67 12.81 2.78
N ASP A 302 8.67 14.14 2.95
CA ASP A 302 9.86 14.96 2.70
C ASP A 302 11.00 14.63 3.67
N GLU A 303 10.71 14.33 4.94
CA GLU A 303 11.71 13.83 5.89
C GLU A 303 12.26 12.45 5.47
N VAL A 304 11.41 11.56 4.95
CA VAL A 304 11.83 10.25 4.41
C VAL A 304 12.74 10.42 3.20
N ARG A 305 12.34 11.26 2.23
CA ARG A 305 13.14 11.55 1.03
C ARG A 305 14.53 12.07 1.41
N ALA A 306 14.57 13.04 2.34
CA ALA A 306 15.82 13.60 2.83
C ALA A 306 16.67 12.57 3.60
N HIS A 307 16.05 11.72 4.41
CA HIS A 307 16.77 10.71 5.20
C HIS A 307 17.42 9.63 4.33
N PHE A 308 16.68 9.14 3.33
CA PHE A 308 17.10 8.05 2.46
C PHE A 308 17.79 8.53 1.17
N SER A 309 17.80 9.83 0.90
CA SER A 309 18.27 10.41 -0.37
C SER A 309 17.60 9.76 -1.59
N SER A 310 16.29 9.53 -1.50
CA SER A 310 15.46 8.91 -2.53
C SER A 310 14.22 9.75 -2.78
N ASP A 311 13.93 10.08 -4.04
CA ASP A 311 12.71 10.79 -4.42
C ASP A 311 11.50 9.85 -4.54
N ASP A 312 11.75 8.54 -4.63
CA ASP A 312 10.74 7.48 -4.78
C ASP A 312 10.13 7.11 -3.42
N VAL A 313 9.20 7.96 -2.96
CA VAL A 313 8.39 7.74 -1.76
C VAL A 313 6.92 7.84 -2.15
N TYR A 314 6.22 6.70 -2.08
CA TYR A 314 4.78 6.63 -2.30
C TYR A 314 4.03 6.98 -1.01
N VAL A 315 3.03 7.85 -1.11
CA VAL A 315 2.26 8.35 0.03
C VAL A 315 0.79 8.08 -0.23
N ASP A 316 0.11 7.48 0.75
CA ASP A 316 -1.31 7.19 0.62
C ASP A 316 -2.04 7.19 1.97
N ARG A 317 -3.36 7.21 1.90
CA ARG A 317 -4.24 7.04 3.06
C ARG A 317 -4.39 5.55 3.39
N LEU A 318 -4.50 5.23 4.67
CA LEU A 318 -4.92 3.91 5.10
C LEU A 318 -6.43 3.75 4.84
N PRO A 319 -6.87 2.65 4.22
CA PRO A 319 -8.28 2.31 4.02
C PRO A 319 -9.09 2.40 5.33
N LEU A 320 -10.39 2.74 5.22
CA LEU A 320 -11.26 2.94 6.36
C LEU A 320 -11.43 1.68 7.21
N SER A 321 -11.42 0.49 6.59
CA SER A 321 -11.38 -0.80 7.29
C SER A 321 -10.17 -0.93 8.21
N ILE A 322 -8.99 -0.42 7.80
CA ILE A 322 -7.80 -0.35 8.66
C ILE A 322 -7.97 0.76 9.71
N ALA A 323 -8.50 1.92 9.32
CA ALA A 323 -8.74 3.05 10.21
C ALA A 323 -9.66 2.71 11.39
N CYS A 324 -10.59 1.75 11.23
CA CYS A 324 -11.40 1.20 12.32
C CYS A 324 -10.55 0.66 13.47
N HIS A 325 -9.38 0.10 13.16
CA HIS A 325 -8.48 -0.54 14.13
C HIS A 325 -7.40 0.40 14.64
N VAL A 326 -6.88 1.31 13.81
CA VAL A 326 -5.77 2.20 14.21
C VAL A 326 -6.23 3.60 14.62
N GLY A 327 -7.51 3.90 14.45
CA GLY A 327 -8.11 5.19 14.76
C GLY A 327 -7.72 6.30 13.78
N PRO A 328 -8.20 7.54 14.01
CA PRO A 328 -7.70 8.70 13.32
C PRO A 328 -6.29 9.03 13.83
N GLY A 329 -5.49 9.66 12.98
CA GLY A 329 -4.20 10.18 13.40
C GLY A 329 -3.06 9.17 13.43
N ALA A 330 -3.22 8.00 12.82
CA ALA A 330 -2.12 7.09 12.58
C ALA A 330 -1.18 7.65 11.51
N LEU A 331 0.13 7.42 11.67
CA LEU A 331 1.15 7.76 10.69
C LEU A 331 2.17 6.64 10.65
N GLY A 332 2.43 6.09 9.47
CA GLY A 332 3.34 4.97 9.26
C GLY A 332 4.36 5.25 8.19
N ILE A 333 5.46 4.52 8.28
CA ILE A 333 6.49 4.40 7.25
C ILE A 333 6.68 2.91 6.95
N GLY A 334 6.96 2.57 5.71
CA GLY A 334 7.26 1.20 5.35
C GLY A 334 8.22 1.10 4.18
N CYS A 335 8.68 -0.11 3.93
CA CYS A 335 9.39 -0.45 2.71
C CYS A 335 9.07 -1.88 2.27
N THR A 336 9.29 -2.14 0.97
CA THR A 336 9.32 -3.48 0.40
C THR A 336 10.60 -3.63 -0.40
N LYS A 337 11.17 -4.83 -0.40
CA LYS A 337 12.30 -5.14 -1.28
C LYS A 337 11.84 -5.13 -2.74
N ARG A 338 12.58 -4.45 -3.60
CA ARG A 338 12.37 -4.48 -5.05
C ARG A 338 12.57 -5.90 -5.56
N GLN A 339 11.60 -6.38 -6.33
CA GLN A 339 11.68 -7.69 -6.97
C GLN A 339 12.28 -7.60 -8.38
N PHE A 340 12.47 -6.37 -8.88
CA PHE A 340 12.97 -6.06 -10.21
C PHE A 340 14.03 -4.96 -10.11
N GLU A 341 15.04 -5.02 -10.98
CA GLU A 341 16.04 -3.96 -11.09
C GLU A 341 15.39 -2.69 -11.65
N THR A 342 15.83 -1.52 -11.18
CA THR A 342 15.47 -0.24 -11.81
C THR A 342 16.18 -0.15 -13.16
N CYS A 343 15.42 -0.12 -14.25
CA CYS A 343 15.95 0.10 -15.60
C CYS A 343 16.66 1.45 -15.76
#